data_AF-A0A1D6NAA3-F1
#
_entry.id   AF-A0A1D6NAA3-F1
#
_cell.length_a   1.000
_cell.length_b   1.000
_cell.length_c   1.000
_cell.angle_alpha   90.00
_cell.angle_beta   90.00
_cell.angle_gamma   90.00
#
_symmetry.space_group_name_H-M   'P 1'
#
loop_
_entity.id
_entity.type
_entity.pdbx_description
1 polymer ?
#
loop_
_entity_poly.entity_id
_entity_poly.type
_entity_poly.pdbx_seq_one_letter_code
_entity_poly.pdbx_strand_id
1 'polypeptide(L)'
;MLVLMSTQLCSGPSPEPKDVHPFIDAAMLQDSSIVASVVQKLLLNFVTRPKLPLNASHPVFSDDARPGVLQRVGSAAANVVLLPYYTFNYLVSSTPEGATSQLADNSLLVLLIMIHYRKCFSTNESIPTNNVYTMDSNTNDKDAPVFHDNPYCKALNSAKDIQYDRADVEGNAQNGPVVRLSFALLFDALGRFLNDEIPVLLLYSLVHGNCDFQEYVLVRTDLDTLLMPILETLYNASRKTSNQIYMLLIILLILSQDSTFNASVHKLVLPGVPWYHERLMHQTSMGSLMVVILIQTIKYNLSKLRDVYLHTNCLAILANMAPHVHRLSAYASQRLVSLFDMLSRKYAKLAELKNDKSLKVISDQMEADNIADDMSTELHIYTDFLRIVLEIINAILTYALPRNPEVVYAVLHRQEVFEPFKNHPRFNELLENIYTVLDFFNSRMDMQQLDGEWSVDKVLEVINKTCRSWRGEGMKMFTQLRFTYEQESHPEEFFIPYAWRLVLSRGFSFNPSAINLFPVEIHLEDAPAGEQKV
;
A
#
# COMPACT_ATOMS: atom_id res chain seq x y z
N MET A 1 2.07 -16.24 23.45
CA MET A 1 1.41 -16.48 22.14
C MET A 1 2.41 -16.50 21.01
N LEU A 2 3.18 -15.43 20.76
CA LEU A 2 4.20 -15.40 19.69
C LEU A 2 5.14 -16.61 19.70
N VAL A 3 5.73 -16.95 20.84
CA VAL A 3 6.60 -18.15 20.98
C VAL A 3 5.84 -19.47 20.75
N LEU A 4 4.56 -19.54 21.11
CA LEU A 4 3.76 -20.75 20.91
C LEU A 4 3.41 -20.96 19.44
N MET A 5 3.21 -19.86 18.70
CA MET A 5 2.84 -19.88 17.27
C MET A 5 4.08 -19.99 16.37
N SER A 6 5.29 -19.92 16.90
CA SER A 6 6.53 -19.89 16.11
C SER A 6 6.86 -21.20 15.39
N THR A 7 6.07 -22.26 15.57
CA THR A 7 6.17 -23.48 14.78
C THR A 7 5.99 -23.22 13.29
N GLN A 8 5.29 -22.14 12.92
CA GLN A 8 5.19 -21.69 11.53
C GLN A 8 6.54 -21.33 10.90
N LEU A 9 7.51 -20.87 11.69
CA LEU A 9 8.86 -20.55 11.18
C LEU A 9 9.55 -21.78 10.58
N CYS A 10 9.16 -22.99 10.98
CA CYS A 10 9.76 -24.24 10.54
C CYS A 10 9.16 -24.81 9.25
N SER A 11 8.05 -24.27 8.76
CA SER A 11 7.44 -24.63 7.48
C SER A 11 7.95 -23.74 6.34
N GLY A 12 7.72 -24.16 5.10
CA GLY A 12 8.07 -23.37 3.92
C GLY A 12 7.24 -22.09 3.76
N PRO A 13 7.58 -21.22 2.80
CA PRO A 13 6.87 -19.95 2.57
C PRO A 13 5.41 -20.14 2.14
N SER A 14 5.11 -21.21 1.40
CA SER A 14 3.78 -21.56 0.94
C SER A 14 3.19 -22.65 1.85
N PRO A 15 1.97 -22.47 2.42
CA PRO A 15 1.37 -23.46 3.30
C PRO A 15 1.07 -24.77 2.58
N GLU A 16 1.60 -25.89 3.10
CA GLU A 16 1.40 -27.23 2.57
C GLU A 16 0.40 -28.03 3.43
N PRO A 17 -0.34 -29.01 2.87
CA PRO A 17 -1.29 -29.83 3.63
C PRO A 17 -0.69 -30.58 4.82
N LYS A 18 0.60 -30.92 4.74
CA LYS A 18 1.35 -31.65 5.78
C LYS A 18 1.85 -30.74 6.91
N ASP A 19 1.77 -29.43 6.77
CA ASP A 19 2.23 -28.50 7.79
C ASP A 19 1.32 -28.60 9.02
N VAL A 20 1.88 -28.80 10.21
CA VAL A 20 1.10 -28.91 11.46
C VAL A 20 1.63 -27.89 12.47
N HIS A 21 0.72 -27.05 12.98
CA HIS A 21 1.08 -25.97 13.90
C HIS A 21 0.14 -25.97 15.12
N PRO A 22 0.41 -26.83 16.13
CA PRO A 22 -0.58 -27.20 17.14
C PRO A 22 -1.29 -26.03 17.83
N PHE A 23 -0.56 -24.95 18.13
CA PHE A 23 -1.12 -23.81 18.86
C PHE A 23 -1.95 -22.87 17.99
N ILE A 24 -1.51 -22.55 16.77
CA ILE A 24 -2.28 -21.68 15.88
C ILE A 24 -3.43 -22.45 15.23
N ASP A 25 -3.23 -23.73 14.88
CA ASP A 25 -4.28 -24.62 14.40
C ASP A 25 -5.40 -24.74 15.45
N ALA A 26 -5.05 -24.98 16.71
CA ALA A 26 -6.04 -24.99 17.80
C ALA A 26 -6.71 -23.63 18.02
N ALA A 27 -6.00 -22.52 17.79
CA ALA A 27 -6.58 -21.19 17.88
C ALA A 27 -7.63 -20.95 16.77
N MET A 28 -7.43 -21.49 15.56
CA MET A 28 -8.39 -21.41 14.44
C MET A 28 -9.65 -22.23 14.67
N LEU A 29 -9.65 -23.18 15.62
CA LEU A 29 -10.81 -24.01 15.96
C LEU A 29 -11.65 -23.44 17.12
N GLN A 30 -11.31 -22.26 17.65
CA GLN A 30 -12.04 -21.65 18.77
C GLN A 30 -13.41 -21.11 18.36
N ASP A 31 -14.34 -21.07 19.32
CA ASP A 31 -15.67 -20.49 19.12
C ASP A 31 -15.59 -19.02 18.69
N SER A 32 -16.52 -18.61 17.82
CA SER A 32 -16.58 -17.25 17.27
C SER A 32 -16.66 -16.16 18.35
N SER A 33 -17.23 -16.45 19.52
CA SER A 33 -17.32 -15.52 20.65
C SER A 33 -15.97 -15.25 21.30
N ILE A 34 -15.17 -16.30 21.46
CA ILE A 34 -13.80 -16.22 21.98
C ILE A 34 -12.92 -15.48 20.96
N VAL A 35 -13.02 -15.86 19.69
CA VAL A 35 -12.29 -15.20 18.59
C VAL A 35 -12.59 -13.70 18.57
N ALA A 36 -13.87 -13.31 18.59
CA ALA A 36 -14.27 -11.90 18.60
C ALA A 36 -13.72 -11.16 19.83
N SER A 37 -13.81 -11.77 21.03
CA SER A 37 -13.27 -11.17 22.25
C SER A 37 -11.75 -11.00 22.20
N VAL A 38 -11.02 -11.94 21.61
CA VAL A 38 -9.55 -11.87 21.46
C VAL A 38 -9.19 -10.75 20.50
N VAL A 39 -9.80 -10.69 19.31
CA VAL A 39 -9.55 -9.62 18.32
C VAL A 39 -9.84 -8.26 18.93
N GLN A 40 -10.99 -8.10 19.60
CA GLN A 40 -11.36 -6.87 20.28
C GLN A 40 -10.31 -6.46 21.31
N LYS A 41 -9.83 -7.39 22.14
CA LYS A 41 -8.87 -7.09 23.20
C LYS A 41 -7.50 -6.71 22.65
N LEU A 42 -7.03 -7.39 21.60
CA LEU A 42 -5.75 -7.08 20.94
C LEU A 42 -5.78 -5.69 20.28
N LEU A 43 -6.87 -5.35 19.59
CA LEU A 43 -7.09 -4.01 19.03
C LEU A 43 -7.18 -2.95 20.13
N LEU A 44 -7.90 -3.23 21.24
CA LEU A 44 -8.01 -2.30 22.34
C LEU A 44 -6.66 -2.04 23.02
N ASN A 45 -5.80 -3.06 23.16
CA ASN A 45 -4.44 -2.89 23.65
C ASN A 45 -3.61 -1.98 22.73
N PHE A 46 -3.75 -2.13 21.40
CA PHE A 46 -3.11 -1.24 20.43
C PHE A 46 -3.57 0.22 20.58
N VAL A 47 -4.88 0.43 20.71
CA VAL A 47 -5.48 1.77 20.85
C VAL A 47 -5.10 2.43 22.18
N THR A 48 -5.24 1.70 23.29
CA THR A 48 -5.09 2.25 24.66
C THR A 48 -3.64 2.30 25.14
N ARG A 49 -2.75 1.50 24.54
CA ARG A 49 -1.33 1.37 24.91
C ARG A 49 -1.09 1.30 26.43
N PRO A 50 -1.67 0.30 27.13
CA PRO A 50 -1.57 0.19 28.58
C PRO A 50 -0.11 -0.04 29.01
N LYS A 51 0.38 0.72 29.98
CA LYS A 51 1.69 0.48 30.59
C LYS A 51 1.60 -0.76 31.48
N LEU A 52 2.54 -1.70 31.34
CA LEU A 52 2.66 -2.80 32.31
C LEU A 52 3.00 -2.21 33.69
N PRO A 53 2.30 -2.61 34.77
CA PRO A 53 2.76 -2.27 36.11
C PRO A 53 4.07 -3.02 36.37
N LEU A 54 5.16 -2.27 36.55
CA LEU A 54 6.51 -2.78 36.83
C LEU A 54 6.63 -3.57 38.14
N ASN A 55 5.59 -3.54 39.00
CA ASN A 55 5.61 -4.15 40.34
C ASN A 55 4.45 -5.15 40.50
N ALA A 56 4.59 -6.35 39.96
CA ALA A 56 3.87 -7.53 40.44
C ALA A 56 4.88 -8.43 41.17
N SER A 57 5.18 -8.09 42.43
CA SER A 57 5.91 -8.98 43.33
C SER A 57 5.05 -10.19 43.64
N HIS A 58 5.33 -11.33 43.02
CA HIS A 58 4.79 -12.63 43.44
C HIS A 58 5.85 -13.45 44.19
N PRO A 59 5.42 -14.29 45.15
CA PRO A 59 6.28 -14.76 46.24
C PRO A 59 7.36 -15.69 45.71
N VAL A 60 8.60 -15.35 46.05
CA VAL A 60 9.78 -16.18 45.89
C VAL A 60 9.51 -17.50 46.62
N PHE A 61 9.38 -18.61 45.88
CA PHE A 61 9.58 -19.92 46.48
C PHE A 61 11.05 -20.03 46.82
N SER A 62 11.35 -19.97 48.12
CA SER A 62 12.68 -20.17 48.68
C SER A 62 13.18 -21.57 48.35
N ASP A 63 14.42 -21.60 47.87
CA ASP A 63 15.20 -22.76 47.48
C ASP A 63 15.57 -23.59 48.72
N ASP A 64 14.68 -24.49 49.16
CA ASP A 64 15.02 -25.51 50.16
C ASP A 64 15.16 -26.88 49.49
N ALA A 65 16.40 -27.34 49.50
CA ALA A 65 16.92 -28.51 48.84
C ALA A 65 16.16 -29.82 49.17
N ARG A 66 15.31 -30.30 48.25
CA ARG A 66 15.07 -31.73 47.97
C ARG A 66 14.69 -31.94 46.50
N PRO A 67 15.23 -32.95 45.79
CA PRO A 67 14.87 -33.20 44.40
C PRO A 67 13.45 -33.78 44.33
N GLY A 68 12.48 -32.90 44.07
CA GLY A 68 11.09 -33.26 43.84
C GLY A 68 10.88 -33.91 42.47
N VAL A 69 9.87 -34.76 42.39
CA VAL A 69 9.48 -35.64 41.27
C VAL A 69 9.36 -34.91 39.90
N LEU A 70 9.28 -33.58 39.87
CA LEU A 70 9.22 -32.76 38.66
C LEU A 70 10.51 -32.75 37.83
N GLN A 71 11.66 -33.07 38.41
CA GLN A 71 12.93 -33.15 37.65
C GLN A 71 13.08 -34.46 36.85
N ARG A 72 12.14 -35.40 36.97
CA ARG A 72 12.15 -36.67 36.22
C ARG A 72 11.18 -36.75 35.05
N VAL A 73 10.40 -35.70 34.78
CA VAL A 73 9.54 -35.66 33.59
C VAL A 73 10.23 -34.83 32.51
N GLY A 74 11.10 -35.50 31.75
CA GLY A 74 11.50 -35.02 30.43
C GLY A 74 10.31 -35.08 29.49
N SER A 75 9.55 -34.00 29.37
CA SER A 75 8.63 -33.77 28.24
C SER A 75 8.23 -32.29 28.20
N ALA A 76 7.86 -31.82 27.02
CA ALA A 76 7.54 -30.43 26.67
C ALA A 76 6.66 -29.63 27.67
N ALA A 77 5.94 -30.30 28.58
CA ALA A 77 5.15 -29.68 29.65
C ALA A 77 5.98 -28.82 30.62
N ALA A 78 7.22 -29.20 30.94
CA ALA A 78 8.08 -28.42 31.85
C ALA A 78 8.46 -27.05 31.26
N ASN A 79 8.63 -26.96 29.93
CA ASN A 79 8.89 -25.70 29.24
C ASN A 79 7.64 -24.80 29.17
N VAL A 80 6.44 -25.38 29.11
CA VAL A 80 5.18 -24.62 29.16
C VAL A 80 4.95 -24.00 30.55
N VAL A 81 5.37 -24.68 31.62
CA VAL A 81 5.26 -24.19 33.01
C VAL A 81 6.32 -23.12 33.35
N LEU A 82 7.53 -23.21 32.75
CA LEU A 82 8.58 -22.20 32.90
C LEU A 82 8.46 -21.01 31.93
N LEU A 83 7.59 -21.12 30.91
CA LEU A 83 7.34 -20.08 29.91
C LEU A 83 6.93 -18.72 30.53
N PRO A 84 6.05 -18.65 31.53
CA PRO A 84 5.72 -17.38 32.20
C PRO A 84 6.94 -16.72 32.84
N TYR A 85 7.85 -17.50 33.43
CA TYR A 85 9.05 -17.03 34.12
C TYR A 85 10.09 -16.45 33.16
N TYR A 86 10.40 -17.17 32.06
CA TYR A 86 11.33 -16.67 31.04
C TYR A 86 10.75 -15.52 30.20
N THR A 87 9.43 -15.55 29.92
CA THR A 87 8.74 -14.46 29.22
C THR A 87 8.74 -13.18 30.06
N PHE A 88 8.54 -13.29 31.38
CA PHE A 88 8.56 -12.14 32.28
C PHE A 88 9.95 -11.50 32.39
N ASN A 89 11.01 -12.30 32.61
CA ASN A 89 12.38 -11.77 32.67
C ASN A 89 12.83 -11.14 31.34
N TYR A 90 12.37 -11.64 30.20
CA TYR A 90 12.64 -11.06 28.89
C TYR A 90 11.85 -9.77 28.61
N LEU A 91 10.61 -9.65 29.11
CA LEU A 91 9.82 -8.43 29.02
C LEU A 91 10.31 -7.31 29.96
N VAL A 92 11.06 -7.64 31.02
CA VAL A 92 11.48 -6.71 32.07
C VAL A 92 12.96 -6.30 31.99
N SER A 93 13.78 -6.98 31.19
CA SER A 93 15.19 -6.60 31.03
C SER A 93 15.38 -5.37 30.13
N SER A 94 15.52 -4.22 30.81
CA SER A 94 16.15 -2.94 30.41
C SER A 94 15.70 -2.30 29.09
N THR A 95 15.01 -1.16 29.19
CA THR A 95 15.04 -0.14 28.13
C THR A 95 15.07 1.28 28.71
N PRO A 96 15.78 2.23 28.08
CA PRO A 96 15.94 3.61 28.56
C PRO A 96 14.64 4.42 28.42
N GLU A 97 14.63 5.59 29.05
CA GLU A 97 13.53 6.57 29.04
C GLU A 97 12.98 6.83 27.63
N GLY A 98 11.69 6.49 27.42
CA GLY A 98 10.97 6.65 26.15
C GLY A 98 10.14 5.43 25.70
N ALA A 99 10.17 4.32 26.44
CA ALA A 99 9.66 3.02 26.01
C ALA A 99 8.18 3.01 25.57
N THR A 100 7.95 2.52 24.35
CA THR A 100 6.64 2.17 23.80
C THR A 100 5.96 1.09 24.64
N SER A 101 4.62 1.04 24.62
CA SER A 101 3.87 -0.03 25.28
C SER A 101 4.13 -1.37 24.60
N GLN A 102 5.11 -2.15 25.11
CA GLN A 102 5.49 -3.46 24.56
C GLN A 102 4.31 -4.44 24.45
N LEU A 103 3.36 -4.36 25.40
CA LEU A 103 2.12 -5.14 25.34
C LEU A 103 1.27 -4.78 24.12
N ALA A 104 1.21 -3.50 23.74
CA ALA A 104 0.45 -3.05 22.59
C ALA A 104 1.08 -3.52 21.29
N ASP A 105 2.41 -3.36 21.17
CA ASP A 105 3.15 -3.76 19.98
C ASP A 105 3.09 -5.29 19.79
N ASN A 106 3.26 -6.07 20.88
CA ASN A 106 3.11 -7.52 20.84
C ASN A 106 1.66 -7.98 20.59
N SER A 107 0.67 -7.27 21.13
CA SER A 107 -0.75 -7.59 20.86
C SER A 107 -1.05 -7.46 19.38
N LEU A 108 -0.50 -6.43 18.74
CA LEU A 108 -0.68 -6.20 17.31
C LEU A 108 0.02 -7.27 16.47
N LEU A 109 1.25 -7.67 16.82
CA LEU A 109 1.94 -8.78 16.14
C LEU A 109 1.18 -10.10 16.25
N VAL A 110 0.65 -10.43 17.43
CA VAL A 110 -0.19 -11.63 17.62
C VAL A 110 -1.42 -11.55 16.72
N LEU A 111 -2.11 -10.41 16.70
CA LEU A 111 -3.27 -10.22 15.84
C LEU A 111 -2.91 -10.44 14.36
N LEU A 112 -1.83 -9.83 13.88
CA LEU A 112 -1.38 -9.94 12.49
C LEU A 112 -1.06 -11.39 12.08
N ILE A 113 -0.34 -12.14 12.93
CA ILE A 113 -0.09 -13.57 12.70
C ILE A 113 -1.41 -14.33 12.58
N MET A 114 -2.36 -14.06 13.48
CA MET A 114 -3.63 -14.77 13.52
C MET A 114 -4.52 -14.44 12.32
N ILE A 115 -4.61 -13.19 11.87
CA ILE A 115 -5.48 -12.81 10.73
C ILE A 115 -4.88 -13.20 9.37
N HIS A 116 -3.56 -13.29 9.25
CA HIS A 116 -2.88 -13.67 8.00
C HIS A 116 -2.58 -15.17 7.91
N TYR A 117 -2.88 -15.93 8.96
CA TYR A 117 -2.73 -17.39 8.94
C TYR A 117 -3.65 -18.04 7.91
N ARG A 118 -3.10 -18.99 7.13
CA ARG A 118 -3.86 -19.88 6.26
C ARG A 118 -3.40 -21.32 6.43
N LYS A 119 -4.36 -22.24 6.47
CA LYS A 119 -4.14 -23.69 6.56
C LYS A 119 -4.62 -24.35 5.29
N CYS A 120 -3.74 -25.09 4.61
CA CYS A 120 -4.02 -25.82 3.38
C CYS A 120 -4.51 -27.25 3.68
N PHE A 121 -5.37 -27.80 2.81
CA PHE A 121 -5.88 -29.18 2.87
C PHE A 121 -5.34 -30.07 1.75
N SER A 122 -5.28 -31.38 2.03
CA SER A 122 -5.25 -32.38 0.98
C SER A 122 -6.68 -32.71 0.54
N THR A 123 -6.93 -32.77 -0.76
CA THR A 123 -8.24 -33.07 -1.39
C THR A 123 -8.86 -34.41 -0.97
N ASN A 124 -8.15 -35.25 -0.20
CA ASN A 124 -8.58 -36.58 0.26
C ASN A 124 -9.04 -36.64 1.72
N GLU A 125 -9.00 -35.56 2.50
CA GLU A 125 -9.53 -35.54 3.87
C GLU A 125 -10.96 -34.97 3.91
N SER A 126 -11.88 -35.68 4.57
CA SER A 126 -13.30 -35.35 4.63
C SER A 126 -13.53 -33.95 5.21
N ILE A 127 -14.07 -33.06 4.36
CA ILE A 127 -14.47 -31.69 4.69
C ILE A 127 -15.50 -31.73 5.83
N PRO A 128 -15.28 -31.03 6.97
CA PRO A 128 -16.38 -30.75 7.88
C PRO A 128 -17.34 -29.80 7.18
N THR A 129 -18.52 -30.30 6.82
CA THR A 129 -19.60 -29.53 6.20
C THR A 129 -20.10 -28.47 7.16
N ASN A 130 -19.52 -27.28 7.09
CA ASN A 130 -20.15 -25.98 7.31
C ASN A 130 -19.10 -24.90 7.01
N ASN A 131 -19.38 -24.07 6.00
CA ASN A 131 -18.61 -22.87 5.59
C ASN A 131 -17.57 -23.10 4.47
N VAL A 132 -18.02 -23.36 3.25
CA VAL A 132 -17.23 -23.11 2.04
C VAL A 132 -18.04 -22.14 1.16
N TYR A 133 -17.48 -20.95 0.90
CA TYR A 133 -17.93 -20.10 -0.21
C TYR A 133 -17.12 -20.50 -1.44
N THR A 134 -17.79 -21.05 -2.44
CA THR A 134 -17.24 -21.28 -3.78
C THR A 134 -17.13 -19.93 -4.47
N MET A 135 -15.91 -19.49 -4.77
CA MET A 135 -15.69 -18.44 -5.77
C MET A 135 -16.10 -18.98 -7.15
N ASP A 136 -16.63 -18.08 -7.99
CA ASP A 136 -17.26 -18.36 -9.27
C ASP A 136 -16.59 -19.48 -10.07
N SER A 137 -17.36 -20.56 -10.27
CA SER A 137 -16.97 -21.71 -11.08
C SER A 137 -16.96 -21.32 -12.56
N ASN A 138 -15.81 -20.90 -13.07
CA ASN A 138 -15.49 -20.96 -14.50
C ASN A 138 -14.00 -21.18 -14.79
N THR A 139 -13.28 -21.89 -13.92
CA THR A 139 -11.99 -22.48 -14.24
C THR A 139 -11.97 -23.95 -13.81
N ASN A 140 -11.77 -24.84 -14.79
CA ASN A 140 -11.53 -26.25 -14.55
C ASN A 140 -10.10 -26.42 -14.02
N ASP A 141 -9.85 -26.10 -12.75
CA ASP A 141 -8.61 -26.48 -12.06
C ASP A 141 -8.96 -27.37 -10.86
N LYS A 142 -8.84 -28.68 -11.05
CA LYS A 142 -9.07 -29.69 -10.00
C LYS A 142 -7.92 -29.79 -8.98
N ASP A 143 -6.86 -29.01 -9.15
CA ASP A 143 -5.62 -29.10 -8.37
C ASP A 143 -5.30 -27.83 -7.55
N ALA A 144 -6.22 -26.86 -7.46
CA ALA A 144 -5.99 -25.66 -6.64
C ALA A 144 -6.01 -26.00 -5.13
N PRO A 145 -5.04 -25.48 -4.32
CA PRO A 145 -5.02 -25.71 -2.88
C PRO A 145 -6.25 -25.12 -2.21
N VAL A 146 -6.97 -25.95 -1.44
CA VAL A 146 -8.14 -25.53 -0.66
C VAL A 146 -7.67 -25.08 0.73
N PHE A 147 -8.06 -23.87 1.12
CA PHE A 147 -7.70 -23.30 2.42
C PHE A 147 -8.87 -23.28 3.41
N HIS A 148 -8.57 -23.47 4.69
CA HIS A 148 -9.52 -23.18 5.76
C HIS A 148 -9.89 -21.71 5.82
N ASP A 149 -11.15 -21.45 6.16
CA ASP A 149 -11.61 -20.15 6.58
C ASP A 149 -10.91 -19.68 7.86
N ASN A 150 -10.35 -18.47 7.84
CA ASN A 150 -9.70 -17.88 9.00
C ASN A 150 -10.73 -17.11 9.87
N PRO A 151 -11.10 -17.59 11.07
CA PRO A 151 -12.11 -16.93 11.91
C PRO A 151 -11.64 -15.59 12.47
N TYR A 152 -10.34 -15.38 12.69
CA TYR A 152 -9.81 -14.09 13.18
C TYR A 152 -9.87 -13.02 12.10
N CYS A 153 -9.55 -13.39 10.85
CA CYS A 153 -9.73 -12.52 9.69
C CYS A 153 -11.21 -12.15 9.51
N LYS A 154 -12.12 -13.13 9.55
CA LYS A 154 -13.57 -12.88 9.50
C LYS A 154 -14.06 -11.97 10.63
N ALA A 155 -13.55 -12.16 11.85
CA ALA A 155 -13.89 -11.33 13.00
C ALA A 155 -13.38 -9.88 12.85
N LEU A 156 -12.19 -9.68 12.26
CA LEU A 156 -11.67 -8.35 11.95
C LEU A 156 -12.50 -7.67 10.86
N ASN A 157 -12.83 -8.40 9.79
CA ASN A 157 -13.59 -7.90 8.65
C ASN A 157 -15.05 -7.54 8.99
N SER A 158 -15.62 -8.19 10.00
CA SER A 158 -16.97 -7.94 10.51
C SER A 158 -17.02 -7.02 11.73
N ALA A 159 -15.88 -6.44 12.14
CA ALA A 159 -15.85 -5.52 13.28
C ALA A 159 -16.68 -4.27 13.00
N LYS A 160 -17.42 -3.78 14.01
CA LYS A 160 -18.32 -2.63 13.91
C LYS A 160 -17.94 -1.50 14.87
N ASP A 161 -18.28 -0.28 14.48
CA ASP A 161 -18.13 0.90 15.33
C ASP A 161 -19.16 0.91 16.47
N ILE A 162 -18.72 1.27 17.68
CA ILE A 162 -19.58 1.33 18.87
C ILE A 162 -20.65 2.42 18.76
N GLN A 163 -20.42 3.51 18.02
CA GLN A 163 -21.35 4.65 17.96
C GLN A 163 -22.48 4.45 16.96
N TYR A 164 -22.23 3.72 15.87
CA TYR A 164 -23.20 3.48 14.80
C TYR A 164 -24.08 2.23 15.00
N ASP A 165 -23.81 1.41 16.02
CA ASP A 165 -24.58 0.19 16.35
C ASP A 165 -25.94 0.47 17.03
N ARG A 166 -26.50 1.68 16.91
CA ARG A 166 -27.80 2.03 17.54
C ARG A 166 -29.03 1.47 16.81
N ALA A 167 -28.86 0.71 15.73
CA ALA A 167 -29.96 0.21 14.91
C ALA A 167 -30.48 -1.20 15.25
N ASP A 168 -29.83 -1.95 16.16
CA ASP A 168 -30.27 -3.31 16.53
C ASP A 168 -31.02 -3.36 17.89
N VAL A 169 -31.70 -2.27 18.29
CA VAL A 169 -32.60 -2.28 19.46
C VAL A 169 -33.98 -2.86 19.11
N GLU A 170 -34.30 -3.08 17.83
CA GLU A 170 -35.52 -3.76 17.39
C GLU A 170 -35.25 -5.23 17.00
N GLY A 171 -35.12 -6.08 18.01
CA GLY A 171 -35.83 -7.37 18.03
C GLY A 171 -35.45 -8.50 17.06
N ASN A 172 -34.36 -8.43 16.29
CA ASN A 172 -33.87 -9.55 15.47
C ASN A 172 -32.39 -9.88 15.76
N ALA A 173 -32.13 -10.44 16.95
CA ALA A 173 -30.83 -10.96 17.34
C ALA A 173 -30.50 -12.27 16.59
N GLN A 174 -30.13 -12.16 15.31
CA GLN A 174 -29.44 -13.21 14.53
C GLN A 174 -27.94 -12.89 14.34
N ASN A 175 -27.45 -11.78 14.91
CA ASN A 175 -26.06 -11.40 14.78
C ASN A 175 -25.22 -12.18 15.79
N GLY A 176 -24.38 -13.09 15.28
CA GLY A 176 -23.36 -13.79 16.06
C GLY A 176 -22.40 -12.83 16.78
N PRO A 177 -21.41 -13.33 17.51
CA PRO A 177 -20.48 -12.49 18.26
C PRO A 177 -19.70 -11.54 17.34
N VAL A 178 -19.97 -10.24 17.44
CA VAL A 178 -19.35 -9.17 16.64
C VAL A 178 -18.28 -8.43 17.45
N VAL A 179 -17.13 -8.17 16.84
CA VAL A 179 -16.07 -7.32 17.41
C VAL A 179 -16.54 -5.87 17.42
N ARG A 180 -16.64 -5.25 18.61
CA ARG A 180 -17.07 -3.86 18.77
C ARG A 180 -15.92 -2.98 19.26
N LEU A 181 -15.57 -1.94 18.52
CA LEU A 181 -14.56 -0.97 18.96
C LEU A 181 -14.87 0.43 18.44
N SER A 182 -14.28 1.47 19.03
CA SER A 182 -14.41 2.82 18.47
C SER A 182 -13.47 2.96 17.28
N PHE A 183 -14.04 3.09 16.08
CA PHE A 183 -13.30 3.38 14.86
C PHE A 183 -12.61 4.73 14.92
N ALA A 184 -13.19 5.71 15.62
CA ALA A 184 -12.53 6.99 15.90
C ALA A 184 -11.18 6.79 16.61
N LEU A 185 -11.18 6.06 17.75
CA LEU A 185 -9.95 5.81 18.50
C LEU A 185 -8.95 4.93 17.73
N LEU A 186 -9.45 3.97 16.94
CA LEU A 186 -8.62 3.13 16.07
C LEU A 186 -7.94 3.94 14.98
N PHE A 187 -8.69 4.81 14.30
CA PHE A 187 -8.19 5.72 13.27
C PHE A 187 -7.10 6.65 13.82
N ASP A 188 -7.36 7.26 14.98
CA ASP A 188 -6.39 8.15 15.64
C ASP A 188 -5.14 7.38 16.08
N ALA A 189 -5.28 6.12 16.52
CA ALA A 189 -4.16 5.27 16.87
C ALA A 189 -3.34 4.89 15.64
N LEU A 190 -3.99 4.47 14.55
CA LEU A 190 -3.32 4.15 13.28
C LEU A 190 -2.52 5.36 12.80
N GLY A 191 -3.14 6.54 12.64
CA GLY A 191 -2.49 7.75 12.18
C GLY A 191 -1.22 8.12 12.98
N ARG A 192 -1.22 7.90 14.30
CA ARG A 192 -0.05 8.16 15.15
C ARG A 192 1.15 7.23 14.91
N PHE A 193 0.94 6.03 14.37
CA PHE A 193 1.98 4.98 14.32
C PHE A 193 2.30 4.47 12.90
N LEU A 194 1.84 5.13 11.83
CA LEU A 194 2.12 4.69 10.44
C LEU A 194 3.58 4.81 9.99
N ASN A 195 4.45 5.42 10.80
CA ASN A 195 5.89 5.40 10.55
C ASN A 195 6.51 3.98 10.68
N ASP A 196 5.84 3.10 11.44
CA ASP A 196 6.22 1.69 11.65
C ASP A 196 5.47 0.76 10.69
N GLU A 197 6.07 -0.38 10.33
CA GLU A 197 5.48 -1.36 9.40
C GLU A 197 4.26 -2.10 9.97
N ILE A 198 4.25 -2.36 11.30
CA ILE A 198 3.22 -3.17 11.97
C ILE A 198 1.84 -2.50 11.87
N PRO A 199 1.66 -1.20 12.21
CA PRO A 199 0.37 -0.52 12.06
C PRO A 199 -0.03 -0.30 10.60
N VAL A 200 0.94 -0.20 9.67
CA VAL A 200 0.66 -0.12 8.23
C VAL A 200 0.01 -1.41 7.74
N LEU A 201 0.52 -2.58 8.14
CA LEU A 201 -0.11 -3.86 7.79
C LEU A 201 -1.52 -4.00 8.37
N LEU A 202 -1.75 -3.53 9.61
CA LEU A 202 -3.09 -3.50 10.18
C LEU A 202 -4.03 -2.57 9.40
N LEU A 203 -3.57 -1.37 9.03
CA LEU A 203 -4.35 -0.42 8.24
C LEU A 203 -4.74 -1.02 6.89
N TYR A 204 -3.80 -1.70 6.22
CA TYR A 204 -4.09 -2.45 5.00
C TYR A 204 -5.20 -3.48 5.23
N SER A 205 -5.05 -4.35 6.23
CA SER A 205 -6.02 -5.42 6.51
C SER A 205 -7.41 -4.88 6.83
N LEU A 206 -7.50 -3.75 7.53
CA LEU A 206 -8.78 -3.08 7.84
C LEU A 206 -9.40 -2.41 6.61
N VAL A 207 -8.64 -1.62 5.85
CA VAL A 207 -9.17 -0.86 4.69
C VAL A 207 -9.52 -1.78 3.52
N HIS A 208 -8.81 -2.90 3.37
CA HIS A 208 -9.11 -3.91 2.36
C HIS A 208 -10.22 -4.88 2.79
N GLY A 209 -10.21 -5.33 4.05
CA GLY A 209 -11.07 -6.43 4.52
C GLY A 209 -12.36 -6.01 5.24
N ASN A 210 -12.41 -4.82 5.84
CA ASN A 210 -13.55 -4.35 6.61
C ASN A 210 -14.22 -3.16 5.90
N CYS A 211 -15.33 -3.43 5.20
CA CYS A 211 -16.08 -2.41 4.45
C CYS A 211 -16.60 -1.28 5.34
N ASP A 212 -17.06 -1.58 6.56
CA ASP A 212 -17.56 -0.57 7.50
C ASP A 212 -16.45 0.40 7.93
N PHE A 213 -15.23 -0.12 8.18
CA PHE A 213 -14.08 0.70 8.53
C PHE A 213 -13.57 1.49 7.31
N GLN A 214 -13.57 0.88 6.12
CA GLN A 214 -13.22 1.57 4.89
C GLN A 214 -14.17 2.75 4.63
N GLU A 215 -15.49 2.53 4.68
CA GLU A 215 -16.49 3.58 4.54
C GLU A 215 -16.31 4.66 5.61
N TYR A 216 -16.09 4.25 6.85
CA TYR A 216 -15.79 5.16 7.95
C TYR A 216 -14.60 6.08 7.62
N VAL A 217 -13.50 5.55 7.07
CA VAL A 217 -12.34 6.35 6.64
C VAL A 217 -12.72 7.30 5.51
N LEU A 218 -13.43 6.82 4.48
CA LEU A 218 -13.77 7.60 3.28
C LEU A 218 -14.62 8.83 3.57
N VAL A 219 -15.49 8.78 4.58
CA VAL A 219 -16.40 9.89 4.95
C VAL A 219 -15.80 10.89 5.95
N ARG A 220 -14.57 10.68 6.45
CA ARG A 220 -13.95 11.59 7.42
C ARG A 220 -13.58 12.94 6.81
N THR A 221 -13.66 13.98 7.63
CA THR A 221 -13.23 15.35 7.27
C THR A 221 -11.79 15.65 7.65
N ASP A 222 -11.25 14.94 8.63
CA ASP A 222 -9.89 15.07 9.20
C ASP A 222 -8.96 13.97 8.67
N LEU A 223 -9.00 13.76 7.36
CA LEU A 223 -8.18 12.77 6.64
C LEU A 223 -6.68 13.04 6.75
N ASP A 224 -6.26 14.25 7.10
CA ASP A 224 -4.87 14.60 7.37
C ASP A 224 -4.28 13.79 8.52
N THR A 225 -5.07 13.40 9.52
CA THR A 225 -4.61 12.51 10.61
C THR A 225 -4.05 11.18 10.08
N LEU A 226 -4.61 10.66 8.97
CA LEU A 226 -4.17 9.42 8.34
C LEU A 226 -3.20 9.68 7.19
N LEU A 227 -3.56 10.58 6.28
CA LEU A 227 -2.83 10.77 5.03
C LEU A 227 -1.51 11.53 5.25
N MET A 228 -1.42 12.43 6.23
CA MET A 228 -0.17 13.17 6.51
C MET A 228 1.01 12.25 6.84
N PRO A 229 0.91 11.31 7.81
CA PRO A 229 2.00 10.38 8.11
C PRO A 229 2.28 9.38 6.98
N ILE A 230 1.27 9.00 6.18
CA ILE A 230 1.48 8.19 4.96
C ILE A 230 2.40 8.94 3.98
N LEU A 231 2.05 10.20 3.67
CA LEU A 231 2.82 11.00 2.72
C LEU A 231 4.22 11.34 3.24
N GLU A 232 4.39 11.58 4.53
CA GLU A 232 5.70 11.78 5.15
C GLU A 232 6.57 10.52 5.07
N THR A 233 5.98 9.34 5.24
CA THR A 233 6.69 8.07 5.12
C THR A 233 7.12 7.81 3.67
N LEU A 234 6.24 8.09 2.69
CA LEU A 234 6.56 8.00 1.26
C LEU A 234 7.62 9.03 0.83
N TYR A 235 7.60 10.24 1.40
CA TYR A 235 8.65 11.23 1.19
C TYR A 235 10.02 10.73 1.63
N ASN A 236 10.06 10.01 2.76
CA ASN A 236 11.26 9.39 3.30
C ASN A 236 11.51 7.96 2.78
N ALA A 237 11.02 7.61 1.59
CA ALA A 237 11.07 6.24 1.05
C ALA A 237 12.47 5.62 1.02
N SER A 238 13.52 6.43 0.88
CA SER A 238 14.92 5.96 0.90
C SER A 238 15.37 5.37 2.25
N ARG A 239 14.62 5.60 3.33
CA ARG A 239 14.87 5.10 4.69
C ARG A 239 13.89 4.01 5.11
N LYS A 240 13.08 3.51 4.18
CA LYS A 240 11.97 2.58 4.44
C LYS A 240 12.15 1.31 3.62
N THR A 241 11.53 0.23 4.09
CA THR A 241 11.55 -1.04 3.35
C THR A 241 10.62 -0.95 2.12
N SER A 242 10.94 -1.66 1.04
CA SER A 242 10.08 -1.70 -0.14
C SER A 242 8.66 -2.17 0.21
N ASN A 243 8.54 -3.17 1.09
CA ASN A 243 7.25 -3.68 1.57
C ASN A 243 6.41 -2.60 2.24
N GLN A 244 7.01 -1.75 3.09
CA GLN A 244 6.29 -0.65 3.71
C GLN A 244 5.78 0.34 2.65
N ILE A 245 6.62 0.69 1.67
CA ILE A 245 6.26 1.60 0.58
C ILE A 245 5.13 1.02 -0.26
N TYR A 246 5.19 -0.27 -0.63
CA TYR A 246 4.13 -0.92 -1.37
C TYR A 246 2.81 -0.94 -0.61
N MET A 247 2.80 -1.32 0.67
CA MET A 247 1.56 -1.31 1.45
C MET A 247 0.95 0.09 1.55
N LEU A 248 1.76 1.14 1.73
CA LEU A 248 1.27 2.52 1.75
C LEU A 248 0.69 2.94 0.40
N LEU A 249 1.32 2.57 -0.71
CA LEU A 249 0.79 2.83 -2.05
C LEU A 249 -0.50 2.04 -2.32
N ILE A 250 -0.59 0.79 -1.88
CA ILE A 250 -1.81 -0.03 -1.98
C ILE A 250 -2.94 0.60 -1.16
N ILE A 251 -2.67 1.06 0.06
CA ILE A 251 -3.67 1.75 0.90
C ILE A 251 -4.17 3.02 0.18
N LEU A 252 -3.26 3.83 -0.38
CA LEU A 252 -3.66 5.01 -1.16
C LEU A 252 -4.44 4.63 -2.42
N LEU A 253 -4.06 3.54 -3.11
CA LEU A 253 -4.78 3.01 -4.26
C LEU A 253 -6.20 2.62 -3.86
N ILE A 254 -6.36 1.84 -2.79
CA ILE A 254 -7.67 1.39 -2.30
C ILE A 254 -8.57 2.59 -1.98
N LEU A 255 -8.05 3.60 -1.29
CA LEU A 255 -8.80 4.81 -0.96
C LEU A 255 -9.15 5.64 -2.21
N SER A 256 -8.22 5.75 -3.17
CA SER A 256 -8.43 6.49 -4.42
C SER A 256 -9.47 5.85 -5.35
N GLN A 257 -9.92 4.63 -5.10
CA GLN A 257 -11.02 4.03 -5.87
C GLN A 257 -12.33 4.80 -5.69
N ASP A 258 -12.50 5.47 -4.54
CA ASP A 258 -13.69 6.27 -4.27
C ASP A 258 -13.57 7.71 -4.79
N SER A 259 -14.56 8.12 -5.57
CA SER A 259 -14.65 9.45 -6.16
C SER A 259 -14.87 10.57 -5.12
N THR A 260 -15.53 10.26 -4.00
CA THR A 260 -15.82 11.24 -2.94
C THR A 260 -14.54 11.58 -2.19
N PHE A 261 -13.73 10.57 -1.86
CA PHE A 261 -12.38 10.73 -1.34
C PHE A 261 -11.50 11.57 -2.27
N ASN A 262 -11.46 11.24 -3.56
CA ASN A 262 -10.67 12.00 -4.53
C ASN A 262 -11.09 13.48 -4.59
N ALA A 263 -12.38 13.78 -4.46
CA ALA A 263 -12.86 15.16 -4.40
C ALA A 263 -12.60 15.84 -3.04
N SER A 264 -12.64 15.11 -1.92
CA SER A 264 -12.49 15.66 -0.58
C SER A 264 -11.06 16.07 -0.26
N VAL A 265 -10.05 15.29 -0.71
CA VAL A 265 -8.63 15.61 -0.47
C VAL A 265 -8.19 16.95 -1.08
N HIS A 266 -8.82 17.40 -2.17
CA HIS A 266 -8.54 18.71 -2.75
C HIS A 266 -9.19 19.88 -2.01
N LYS A 267 -10.18 19.62 -1.15
CA LYS A 267 -10.85 20.63 -0.31
C LYS A 267 -10.16 20.80 1.05
N LEU A 268 -9.41 19.79 1.50
CA LEU A 268 -8.67 19.83 2.76
C LEU A 268 -7.42 20.70 2.61
N VAL A 269 -7.44 21.91 3.15
CA VAL A 269 -6.32 22.87 3.08
C VAL A 269 -5.39 22.69 4.27
N LEU A 270 -4.10 22.46 4.01
CA LEU A 270 -3.08 22.30 5.03
C LEU A 270 -2.49 23.66 5.41
N PRO A 271 -2.34 23.98 6.71
CA PRO A 271 -1.68 25.22 7.14
C PRO A 271 -0.19 25.24 6.75
N GLY A 272 0.47 24.08 6.78
CA GLY A 272 1.85 23.91 6.36
C GLY A 272 2.28 22.45 6.39
N VAL A 273 3.42 22.15 5.75
CA VAL A 273 4.01 20.80 5.71
C VAL A 273 5.46 20.90 6.19
N PRO A 274 5.72 20.78 7.51
CA PRO A 274 7.02 21.12 8.10
C PRO A 274 8.15 20.17 7.69
N TRP A 275 7.82 18.93 7.35
CA TRP A 275 8.79 17.90 6.94
C TRP A 275 9.16 17.95 5.45
N TYR A 276 8.51 18.80 4.64
CA TYR A 276 8.81 18.91 3.22
C TYR A 276 9.86 20.02 2.98
N HIS A 277 11.06 19.63 2.56
CA HIS A 277 12.23 20.53 2.59
C HIS A 277 12.52 21.21 1.24
N GLU A 278 12.00 20.71 0.12
CA GLU A 278 12.32 21.24 -1.22
C GLU A 278 11.66 22.59 -1.51
N ARG A 279 10.53 22.88 -0.87
CA ARG A 279 9.78 24.14 -1.04
C ARG A 279 8.84 24.39 0.13
N LEU A 280 8.71 25.64 0.56
CA LEU A 280 7.68 26.03 1.52
C LEU A 280 6.28 25.80 0.92
N MET A 281 5.51 24.91 1.55
CA MET A 281 4.13 24.61 1.21
C MET A 281 3.21 25.30 2.22
N HIS A 282 2.65 26.46 1.85
CA HIS A 282 1.69 27.16 2.68
C HIS A 282 0.33 27.19 1.99
N GLN A 283 -0.74 26.89 2.74
CA GLN A 283 -2.12 26.87 2.22
C GLN A 283 -2.31 25.93 1.02
N THR A 284 -1.57 24.82 0.99
CA THR A 284 -1.67 23.80 -0.07
C THR A 284 -2.74 22.78 0.29
N SER A 285 -3.58 22.39 -0.66
CA SER A 285 -4.55 21.30 -0.46
C SER A 285 -3.85 19.95 -0.26
N MET A 286 -4.44 19.03 0.50
CA MET A 286 -3.92 17.67 0.66
C MET A 286 -3.77 16.95 -0.69
N GLY A 287 -4.73 17.10 -1.61
CA GLY A 287 -4.64 16.52 -2.95
C GLY A 287 -3.45 17.05 -3.78
N SER A 288 -3.10 18.33 -3.65
CA SER A 288 -1.87 18.88 -4.28
C SER A 288 -0.61 18.25 -3.68
N LEU A 289 -0.58 18.02 -2.36
CA LEU A 289 0.55 17.35 -1.72
C LEU A 289 0.66 15.89 -2.15
N MET A 290 -0.46 15.16 -2.22
CA MET A 290 -0.49 13.78 -2.74
C MET A 290 0.11 13.70 -4.15
N VAL A 291 -0.30 14.59 -5.06
CA VAL A 291 0.27 14.65 -6.42
C VAL A 291 1.79 14.87 -6.39
N VAL A 292 2.26 15.81 -5.57
CA VAL A 292 3.71 16.09 -5.43
C VAL A 292 4.47 14.87 -4.91
N ILE A 293 3.97 14.22 -3.87
CA ILE A 293 4.64 13.07 -3.24
C ILE A 293 4.63 11.86 -4.16
N LEU A 294 3.52 11.53 -4.82
CA LEU A 294 3.45 10.42 -5.79
C LEU A 294 4.43 10.63 -6.95
N ILE A 295 4.53 11.85 -7.49
CA ILE A 295 5.50 12.19 -8.55
C ILE A 295 6.93 12.09 -8.03
N GLN A 296 7.19 12.50 -6.78
CA GLN A 296 8.51 12.36 -6.15
C GLN A 296 8.88 10.87 -5.96
N THR A 297 7.93 10.03 -5.56
CA THR A 297 8.11 8.58 -5.42
C THR A 297 8.42 7.92 -6.76
N ILE A 298 7.72 8.32 -7.83
CA ILE A 298 8.06 7.92 -9.22
C ILE A 298 9.49 8.37 -9.57
N LYS A 299 9.86 9.62 -9.29
CA LYS A 299 11.21 10.12 -9.58
C LYS A 299 12.29 9.34 -8.84
N TYR A 300 12.07 9.04 -7.56
CA TYR A 300 13.00 8.23 -6.76
C TYR A 300 13.17 6.84 -7.37
N ASN A 301 12.05 6.19 -7.73
CA ASN A 301 12.05 4.88 -8.33
C ASN A 301 12.84 4.83 -9.66
N LEU A 302 12.62 5.79 -10.57
CA LEU A 302 13.39 5.88 -11.83
C LEU A 302 14.90 6.01 -11.60
N SER A 303 15.28 6.70 -10.53
CA SER A 303 16.69 6.97 -10.24
C SER A 303 17.40 5.85 -9.48
N LYS A 304 16.68 5.02 -8.71
CA LYS A 304 17.27 4.07 -7.76
C LYS A 304 16.80 2.63 -7.93
N LEU A 305 15.50 2.40 -7.97
CA LEU A 305 14.92 1.06 -7.83
C LEU A 305 14.58 0.43 -9.19
N ARG A 306 14.11 1.23 -10.15
CA ARG A 306 13.63 0.81 -11.48
C ARG A 306 12.52 -0.25 -11.42
N ASP A 307 11.68 -0.17 -10.40
CA ASP A 307 10.59 -1.11 -10.18
C ASP A 307 9.28 -0.68 -10.89
N VAL A 308 8.80 -1.52 -11.80
CA VAL A 308 7.57 -1.30 -12.58
C VAL A 308 6.33 -1.23 -11.69
N TYR A 309 6.29 -2.00 -10.60
CA TYR A 309 5.14 -2.09 -9.71
C TYR A 309 4.90 -0.76 -8.98
N LEU A 310 5.98 -0.13 -8.47
CA LEU A 310 5.91 1.17 -7.83
C LEU A 310 5.39 2.26 -8.79
N HIS A 311 5.84 2.26 -10.04
CA HIS A 311 5.34 3.17 -11.06
C HIS A 311 3.85 3.01 -11.31
N THR A 312 3.43 1.76 -11.52
CA THR A 312 2.05 1.41 -11.83
C THR A 312 1.11 1.87 -10.72
N ASN A 313 1.43 1.60 -9.45
CA ASN A 313 0.61 2.05 -8.32
C ASN A 313 0.53 3.59 -8.22
N CYS A 314 1.66 4.30 -8.36
CA CYS A 314 1.63 5.76 -8.27
C CYS A 314 0.81 6.39 -9.40
N LEU A 315 0.96 5.89 -10.64
CA LEU A 315 0.20 6.37 -11.79
C LEU A 315 -1.29 6.02 -11.69
N ALA A 316 -1.62 4.84 -11.16
CA ALA A 316 -3.00 4.43 -10.90
C ALA A 316 -3.71 5.38 -9.92
N ILE A 317 -3.05 5.73 -8.81
CA ILE A 317 -3.60 6.70 -7.84
C ILE A 317 -3.80 8.07 -8.49
N LEU A 318 -2.79 8.56 -9.24
CA LEU A 318 -2.89 9.84 -9.95
C LEU A 318 -4.03 9.85 -10.98
N ALA A 319 -4.22 8.76 -11.71
CA ALA A 319 -5.29 8.59 -12.69
C ALA A 319 -6.67 8.59 -12.05
N ASN A 320 -6.84 7.88 -10.93
CA ASN A 320 -8.08 7.91 -10.16
C ASN A 320 -8.42 9.32 -9.66
N MET A 321 -7.41 10.09 -9.20
CA MET A 321 -7.61 11.46 -8.72
C MET A 321 -7.91 12.47 -9.85
N ALA A 322 -7.38 12.24 -11.05
CA ALA A 322 -7.34 13.21 -12.15
C ALA A 322 -8.69 13.88 -12.50
N PRO A 323 -9.82 13.17 -12.62
CA PRO A 323 -11.11 13.79 -12.95
C PRO A 323 -11.67 14.67 -11.82
N HIS A 324 -11.19 14.49 -10.59
CA HIS A 324 -11.70 15.15 -9.38
C HIS A 324 -10.81 16.30 -8.89
N VAL A 325 -9.70 16.55 -9.58
CA VAL A 325 -8.73 17.59 -9.22
C VAL A 325 -9.42 18.95 -9.07
N HIS A 326 -9.13 19.65 -7.98
CA HIS A 326 -9.68 20.97 -7.72
C HIS A 326 -8.60 21.92 -7.19
N ARG A 327 -8.44 23.08 -7.84
CA ARG A 327 -7.49 24.13 -7.45
C ARG A 327 -6.09 23.59 -7.15
N LEU A 328 -5.55 22.78 -8.06
CA LEU A 328 -4.20 22.25 -7.93
C LEU A 328 -3.19 23.41 -7.81
N SER A 329 -2.24 23.32 -6.87
CA SER A 329 -1.23 24.36 -6.69
C SER A 329 -0.34 24.50 -7.93
N ALA A 330 0.19 25.70 -8.20
CA ALA A 330 1.15 25.96 -9.28
C ALA A 330 2.30 24.94 -9.29
N TYR A 331 2.80 24.60 -8.10
CA TYR A 331 3.88 23.63 -7.95
C TYR A 331 3.48 22.21 -8.36
N ALA A 332 2.32 21.73 -7.88
CA ALA A 332 1.83 20.40 -8.26
C ALA A 332 1.51 20.31 -9.76
N SER A 333 0.94 21.36 -10.35
CA SER A 333 0.68 21.48 -11.79
C SER A 333 1.97 21.41 -12.62
N GLN A 334 3.01 22.14 -12.22
CA GLN A 334 4.33 22.09 -12.86
C GLN A 334 4.96 20.68 -12.75
N ARG A 335 4.83 20.04 -11.59
CA ARG A 335 5.35 18.68 -11.38
C ARG A 335 4.64 17.65 -12.26
N LEU A 336 3.34 17.81 -12.51
CA LEU A 336 2.59 16.94 -13.41
C LEU A 336 3.13 17.00 -14.85
N VAL A 337 3.34 18.20 -15.40
CA VAL A 337 3.93 18.34 -16.74
C VAL A 337 5.39 17.86 -16.76
N SER A 338 6.13 18.13 -15.69
CA SER A 338 7.52 17.66 -15.54
C SER A 338 7.64 16.13 -15.46
N LEU A 339 6.60 15.43 -15.00
CA LEU A 339 6.57 13.97 -14.99
C LEU A 339 6.61 13.42 -16.42
N PHE A 340 5.77 13.95 -17.31
CA PHE A 340 5.78 13.57 -18.73
C PHE A 340 7.16 13.84 -19.36
N ASP A 341 7.71 15.02 -19.14
CA ASP A 341 9.04 15.43 -19.63
C ASP A 341 10.18 14.52 -19.10
N MET A 342 10.08 14.06 -17.84
CA MET A 342 11.05 13.14 -17.26
C MET A 342 11.01 11.77 -17.93
N LEU A 343 9.81 11.20 -18.07
CA LEU A 343 9.60 9.89 -18.68
C LEU A 343 9.94 9.93 -20.18
N SER A 344 9.64 11.04 -20.87
CA SER A 344 9.86 11.18 -22.30
C SER A 344 11.35 11.19 -22.64
N ARG A 345 12.18 11.87 -21.84
CA ARG A 345 13.64 11.81 -21.96
C ARG A 345 14.19 10.42 -21.71
N LYS A 346 13.62 9.67 -20.76
CA LYS A 346 14.05 8.30 -20.48
C LYS A 346 13.69 7.37 -21.63
N TYR A 347 12.48 7.49 -22.16
CA TYR A 347 12.02 6.82 -23.37
C TYR A 347 12.91 7.13 -24.58
N ALA A 348 13.19 8.40 -24.85
CA ALA A 348 14.02 8.82 -25.99
C ALA A 348 15.43 8.21 -25.92
N LYS A 349 16.07 8.25 -24.74
CA LYS A 349 17.37 7.61 -24.51
C LYS A 349 17.33 6.10 -24.80
N LEU A 350 16.30 5.41 -24.32
CA LEU A 350 16.13 3.97 -24.57
C LEU A 350 15.91 3.66 -26.06
N ALA A 351 15.11 4.48 -26.74
CA ALA A 351 14.86 4.35 -28.18
C ALA A 351 16.14 4.55 -29.01
N GLU A 352 16.95 5.55 -28.69
CA GLU A 352 18.26 5.80 -29.33
C GLU A 352 19.20 4.59 -29.15
N LEU A 353 19.33 4.09 -27.91
CA LEU A 353 20.14 2.91 -27.60
C LEU A 353 19.68 1.66 -28.36
N LYS A 354 18.37 1.48 -28.55
CA LYS A 354 17.80 0.35 -29.33
C LYS A 354 18.17 0.47 -30.81
N ASN A 355 18.04 1.67 -31.38
CA ASN A 355 18.39 1.92 -32.78
C ASN A 355 19.89 1.72 -33.04
N ASP A 356 20.75 2.24 -32.17
CA ASP A 356 22.21 2.09 -32.28
C ASP A 356 22.68 0.63 -32.19
N LYS A 357 22.02 -0.19 -31.36
CA LYS A 357 22.32 -1.61 -31.25
C LYS A 357 21.77 -2.40 -32.44
N SER A 358 20.57 -2.08 -32.92
CA SER A 358 20.00 -2.72 -34.12
C SER A 358 20.89 -2.54 -35.36
N LEU A 359 21.63 -1.43 -35.44
CA LEU A 359 22.60 -1.16 -36.50
C LEU A 359 23.93 -1.96 -36.33
N LYS A 360 24.27 -2.38 -35.11
CA LYS A 360 25.51 -3.13 -34.79
C LYS A 360 25.34 -4.66 -34.79
N VAL A 361 24.11 -5.17 -34.60
CA VAL A 361 23.77 -6.61 -34.50
C VAL A 361 23.82 -7.36 -35.84
N ILE A 362 24.15 -6.68 -36.95
CA ILE A 362 24.41 -7.35 -38.24
C ILE A 362 25.68 -8.27 -38.18
N SER A 363 26.45 -8.26 -37.08
CA SER A 363 27.75 -8.96 -36.97
C SER A 363 27.80 -10.23 -36.09
N ASP A 364 26.94 -10.46 -35.10
CA ASP A 364 27.07 -11.63 -34.20
C ASP A 364 25.71 -12.09 -33.64
N GLN A 365 25.36 -13.36 -33.88
CA GLN A 365 24.03 -13.94 -33.65
C GLN A 365 24.11 -15.09 -32.64
N MET A 366 23.76 -14.82 -31.38
CA MET A 366 23.11 -15.77 -30.44
C MET A 366 22.85 -15.14 -29.05
N GLU A 367 23.67 -14.19 -28.58
CA GLU A 367 23.43 -13.44 -27.32
C GLU A 367 22.66 -12.12 -27.51
N ALA A 368 22.54 -11.62 -28.74
CA ALA A 368 21.90 -10.36 -29.06
C ALA A 368 20.36 -10.39 -28.94
N ASP A 369 19.73 -11.55 -29.16
CA ASP A 369 18.27 -11.69 -29.22
C ASP A 369 17.61 -11.47 -27.85
N ASN A 370 18.17 -12.05 -26.77
CA ASN A 370 17.61 -11.88 -25.42
C ASN A 370 17.73 -10.43 -24.90
N ILE A 371 18.82 -9.72 -25.24
CA ILE A 371 19.04 -8.32 -24.81
C ILE A 371 18.17 -7.36 -25.64
N ALA A 372 17.99 -7.64 -26.93
CA ALA A 372 17.12 -6.84 -27.79
C ALA A 372 15.64 -6.95 -27.38
N ASP A 373 15.21 -8.14 -26.92
CA ASP A 373 13.86 -8.39 -26.43
C ASP A 373 13.57 -7.69 -25.09
N ASP A 374 14.52 -7.75 -24.14
CA ASP A 374 14.43 -7.04 -22.85
C ASP A 374 14.33 -5.51 -23.04
N MET A 375 15.18 -4.95 -23.92
CA MET A 375 15.10 -3.52 -24.27
C MET A 375 13.79 -3.14 -24.96
N SER A 376 13.18 -4.05 -25.74
CA SER A 376 11.88 -3.82 -26.35
C SER A 376 10.79 -3.76 -25.29
N THR A 377 10.84 -4.68 -24.31
CA THR A 377 9.92 -4.73 -23.18
C THR A 377 10.01 -3.47 -22.33
N GLU A 378 11.22 -3.03 -21.96
CA GLU A 378 11.41 -1.77 -21.22
C GLU A 378 10.83 -0.58 -22.00
N LEU A 379 11.07 -0.49 -23.32
CA LEU A 379 10.53 0.58 -24.15
C LEU A 379 8.99 0.57 -24.18
N HIS A 380 8.37 -0.61 -24.25
CA HIS A 380 6.91 -0.76 -24.18
C HIS A 380 6.36 -0.28 -22.82
N ILE A 381 7.01 -0.65 -21.72
CA ILE A 381 6.63 -0.19 -20.37
C ILE A 381 6.65 1.34 -20.28
N TYR A 382 7.71 2.00 -20.74
CA TYR A 382 7.77 3.47 -20.74
C TYR A 382 6.76 4.12 -21.69
N THR A 383 6.42 3.45 -22.79
CA THR A 383 5.35 3.90 -23.70
C THR A 383 4.02 3.91 -22.98
N ASP A 384 3.71 2.88 -22.21
CA ASP A 384 2.47 2.77 -21.45
C ASP A 384 2.45 3.77 -20.28
N PHE A 385 3.57 4.00 -19.60
CA PHE A 385 3.66 5.06 -18.58
C PHE A 385 3.43 6.45 -19.16
N LEU A 386 4.04 6.77 -20.32
CA LEU A 386 3.82 8.06 -21.00
C LEU A 386 2.35 8.23 -21.41
N ARG A 387 1.73 7.17 -21.91
CA ARG A 387 0.31 7.17 -22.26
C ARG A 387 -0.56 7.46 -21.04
N ILE A 388 -0.34 6.78 -19.93
CA ILE A 388 -1.12 6.99 -18.69
C ILE A 388 -0.96 8.44 -18.20
N VAL A 389 0.24 9.02 -18.26
CA VAL A 389 0.44 10.43 -17.89
C VAL A 389 -0.31 11.38 -18.81
N LEU A 390 -0.35 11.12 -20.11
CA LEU A 390 -1.17 11.89 -21.06
C LEU A 390 -2.67 11.73 -20.79
N GLU A 391 -3.12 10.52 -20.42
CA GLU A 391 -4.50 10.25 -20.02
C GLU A 391 -4.87 10.97 -18.71
N ILE A 392 -3.96 11.04 -17.73
CA ILE A 392 -4.10 11.85 -16.50
C ILE A 392 -4.28 13.33 -16.84
N ILE A 393 -3.39 13.90 -17.68
CA ILE A 393 -3.49 15.30 -18.10
C ILE A 393 -4.81 15.53 -18.84
N ASN A 394 -5.19 14.64 -19.76
CA ASN A 394 -6.45 14.70 -20.49
C ASN A 394 -7.66 14.65 -19.56
N ALA A 395 -7.67 13.79 -18.55
CA ALA A 395 -8.76 13.71 -17.58
C ALA A 395 -8.92 15.03 -16.82
N ILE A 396 -7.84 15.68 -16.40
CA ILE A 396 -7.91 16.99 -15.77
C ILE A 396 -8.44 18.04 -16.75
N LEU A 397 -7.91 18.09 -17.98
CA LEU A 397 -8.31 19.08 -18.98
C LEU A 397 -9.77 18.90 -19.46
N THR A 398 -10.27 17.67 -19.43
CA THR A 398 -11.63 17.34 -19.86
C THR A 398 -12.65 17.59 -18.74
N TYR A 399 -12.39 17.09 -17.54
CA TYR A 399 -13.39 17.04 -16.47
C TYR A 399 -13.21 18.15 -15.40
N ALA A 400 -12.02 18.72 -15.29
CA ALA A 400 -11.67 19.59 -14.16
C ALA A 400 -11.06 20.96 -14.56
N LEU A 401 -10.82 21.22 -15.85
CA LEU A 401 -10.12 22.41 -16.35
C LEU A 401 -10.64 23.74 -15.78
N PRO A 402 -11.97 24.02 -15.76
CA PRO A 402 -12.47 25.32 -15.29
C PRO A 402 -12.08 25.66 -13.85
N ARG A 403 -11.71 24.65 -13.05
CA ARG A 403 -11.34 24.77 -11.63
C ARG A 403 -9.82 24.71 -11.41
N ASN A 404 -9.03 24.56 -12.48
CA ASN A 404 -7.59 24.30 -12.43
C ASN A 404 -6.78 25.20 -13.39
N PRO A 405 -6.82 26.53 -13.19
CA PRO A 405 -6.09 27.48 -14.04
C PRO A 405 -4.57 27.24 -14.03
N GLU A 406 -4.01 26.81 -12.90
CA GLU A 406 -2.57 26.50 -12.77
C GLU A 406 -2.12 25.33 -13.65
N VAL A 407 -3.02 24.37 -13.92
CA VAL A 407 -2.72 23.25 -14.83
C VAL A 407 -2.66 23.76 -16.27
N VAL A 408 -3.60 24.61 -16.66
CA VAL A 408 -3.59 25.26 -17.99
C VAL A 408 -2.34 26.10 -18.18
N TYR A 409 -1.96 26.90 -17.16
CA TYR A 409 -0.72 27.66 -17.18
C TYR A 409 0.51 26.78 -17.35
N ALA A 410 0.62 25.69 -16.58
CA ALA A 410 1.75 24.77 -16.66
C ALA A 410 1.87 24.11 -18.05
N VAL A 411 0.75 23.74 -18.67
CA VAL A 411 0.70 23.15 -20.01
C VAL A 411 1.07 24.17 -21.08
N LEU A 412 0.55 25.40 -21.01
CA LEU A 412 0.91 26.50 -21.92
C LEU A 412 2.39 26.85 -21.85
N HIS A 413 2.93 26.98 -20.63
CA HIS A 413 4.32 27.36 -20.41
C HIS A 413 5.32 26.30 -20.90
N ARG A 414 4.92 25.02 -20.93
CA ARG A 414 5.80 23.89 -21.28
C ARG A 414 5.26 23.10 -22.50
N GLN A 415 4.60 23.80 -23.43
CA GLN A 415 4.00 23.18 -24.61
C GLN A 415 5.02 22.46 -25.52
N GLU A 416 6.27 22.90 -25.51
CA GLU A 416 7.38 22.31 -26.28
C GLU A 416 7.68 20.85 -25.88
N VAL A 417 7.30 20.45 -24.66
CA VAL A 417 7.51 19.08 -24.18
C VAL A 417 6.69 18.06 -24.98
N PHE A 418 5.54 18.47 -25.52
CA PHE A 418 4.61 17.59 -26.23
C PHE A 418 4.94 17.46 -27.73
N GLU A 419 5.64 18.45 -28.30
CA GLU A 419 5.92 18.55 -29.73
C GLU A 419 6.59 17.33 -30.35
N PRO A 420 7.62 16.71 -29.72
CA PRO A 420 8.30 15.53 -30.29
C PRO A 420 7.38 14.32 -30.49
N PHE A 421 6.24 14.29 -29.79
CA PHE A 421 5.33 13.14 -29.75
C PHE A 421 4.07 13.34 -30.58
N LYS A 422 3.89 14.49 -31.23
CA LYS A 422 2.66 14.84 -31.97
C LYS A 422 2.22 13.77 -32.97
N ASN A 423 3.17 13.15 -33.66
CA ASN A 423 2.90 12.12 -34.67
C ASN A 423 3.03 10.68 -34.14
N HIS A 424 3.23 10.51 -32.83
CA HIS A 424 3.38 9.17 -32.25
C HIS A 424 2.02 8.45 -32.24
N PRO A 425 1.90 7.24 -32.82
CA PRO A 425 0.60 6.59 -33.07
C PRO A 425 -0.18 6.29 -31.80
N ARG A 426 0.50 6.03 -30.67
CA ARG A 426 -0.15 5.80 -29.36
C ARG A 426 -0.52 7.08 -28.60
N PHE A 427 -0.01 8.24 -29.01
CA PHE A 427 -0.19 9.50 -28.27
C PHE A 427 -0.97 10.56 -29.04
N ASN A 428 -1.04 10.46 -30.37
CA ASN A 428 -1.62 11.49 -31.23
C ASN A 428 -3.01 11.95 -30.77
N GLU A 429 -3.95 11.03 -30.54
CA GLU A 429 -5.31 11.41 -30.12
C GLU A 429 -5.34 12.14 -28.77
N LEU A 430 -4.50 11.72 -27.82
CA LEU A 430 -4.40 12.37 -26.50
C LEU A 430 -3.76 13.75 -26.61
N LEU A 431 -2.79 13.90 -27.53
CA LEU A 431 -2.11 15.18 -27.79
C LEU A 431 -3.00 16.16 -28.54
N GLU A 432 -3.87 15.69 -29.46
CA GLU A 432 -4.84 16.55 -30.16
C GLU A 432 -5.74 17.30 -29.18
N ASN A 433 -6.20 16.65 -28.10
CA ASN A 433 -6.94 17.31 -27.04
C ASN A 433 -6.12 18.39 -26.31
N ILE A 434 -4.85 18.09 -26.01
CA ILE A 434 -3.95 19.07 -25.36
C ILE A 434 -3.74 20.28 -26.29
N TYR A 435 -3.51 20.05 -27.58
CA TYR A 435 -3.38 21.12 -28.57
C TYR A 435 -4.67 21.91 -28.76
N THR A 436 -5.83 21.27 -28.70
CA THR A 436 -7.14 21.97 -28.74
C THR A 436 -7.27 22.97 -27.59
N VAL A 437 -6.84 22.58 -26.38
CA VAL A 437 -6.78 23.48 -25.23
C VAL A 437 -5.74 24.59 -25.46
N LEU A 438 -4.53 24.23 -25.89
CA LEU A 438 -3.46 25.20 -26.16
C LEU A 438 -3.90 26.27 -27.18
N ASP A 439 -4.47 25.86 -28.31
CA ASP A 439 -4.92 26.76 -29.38
C ASP A 439 -6.03 27.70 -28.90
N PHE A 440 -6.98 27.20 -28.11
CA PHE A 440 -8.03 28.03 -27.51
C PHE A 440 -7.46 29.09 -26.57
N PHE A 441 -6.52 28.73 -25.70
CA PHE A 441 -5.95 29.70 -24.75
C PHE A 441 -4.93 30.63 -25.41
N ASN A 442 -4.11 30.16 -26.35
CA ASN A 442 -3.17 30.98 -27.11
C ASN A 442 -3.91 32.06 -27.92
N SER A 443 -4.96 31.69 -28.66
CA SER A 443 -5.76 32.67 -29.42
C SER A 443 -6.40 33.74 -28.53
N ARG A 444 -6.81 33.38 -27.30
CA ARG A 444 -7.35 34.31 -26.31
C ARG A 444 -6.29 35.24 -25.72
N MET A 445 -5.05 34.77 -25.59
CA MET A 445 -3.92 35.61 -25.19
C MET A 445 -3.57 36.59 -26.30
N ASP A 446 -3.47 36.13 -27.55
CA ASP A 446 -3.15 36.97 -28.72
C ASP A 446 -4.18 38.10 -28.90
N MET A 447 -5.47 37.82 -28.71
CA MET A 447 -6.54 38.84 -28.75
C MET A 447 -6.40 39.95 -27.69
N GLN A 448 -5.69 39.69 -26.58
CA GLN A 448 -5.46 40.67 -25.51
C GLN A 448 -4.09 41.34 -25.58
N GLN A 449 -3.28 40.98 -26.58
CA GLN A 449 -1.96 41.56 -26.79
C GLN A 449 -2.09 42.91 -27.52
N LEU A 450 -2.21 43.99 -26.75
CA LEU A 450 -2.34 45.37 -27.24
C LEU A 450 -1.16 46.24 -26.75
N ASP A 451 0.10 45.85 -27.02
CA ASP A 451 1.33 46.67 -26.79
C ASP A 451 2.09 46.54 -25.44
N GLY A 452 2.17 45.34 -24.84
CA GLY A 452 3.07 45.13 -23.67
C GLY A 452 3.59 43.71 -23.50
N GLU A 453 4.74 43.56 -22.83
CA GLU A 453 5.31 42.26 -22.45
C GLU A 453 4.36 41.48 -21.51
N TRP A 454 4.39 40.15 -21.60
CA TRP A 454 3.59 39.27 -20.75
C TRP A 454 4.28 39.05 -19.40
N SER A 455 3.64 39.48 -18.30
CA SER A 455 4.01 39.04 -16.95
C SER A 455 3.24 37.77 -16.57
N VAL A 456 3.78 36.98 -15.65
CA VAL A 456 3.12 35.76 -15.13
C VAL A 456 1.74 36.08 -14.57
N ASP A 457 1.60 37.17 -13.82
CA ASP A 457 0.33 37.58 -13.23
C ASP A 457 -0.72 37.94 -14.29
N LYS A 458 -0.31 38.65 -15.35
CA LYS A 458 -1.19 39.00 -16.46
C LYS A 458 -1.65 37.74 -17.21
N VAL A 459 -0.74 36.81 -17.48
CA VAL A 459 -1.08 35.53 -18.13
C VAL A 459 -2.08 34.75 -17.27
N LEU A 460 -1.82 34.61 -15.97
CA LEU A 460 -2.73 33.92 -15.05
C LEU A 460 -4.09 34.61 -14.93
N GLU A 461 -4.15 35.94 -14.97
CA GLU A 461 -5.42 36.68 -15.00
C GLU A 461 -6.24 36.33 -16.24
N VAL A 462 -5.60 36.33 -17.42
CA VAL A 462 -6.25 35.94 -18.68
C VAL A 462 -6.73 34.49 -18.63
N ILE A 463 -5.90 33.57 -18.16
CA ILE A 463 -6.26 32.15 -18.01
C ILE A 463 -7.45 32.01 -17.06
N ASN A 464 -7.42 32.63 -15.88
CA ASN A 464 -8.50 32.57 -14.90
C ASN A 464 -9.84 33.06 -15.47
N LYS A 465 -9.82 34.16 -16.24
CA LYS A 465 -11.01 34.68 -16.93
C LYS A 465 -11.48 33.71 -18.01
N THR A 466 -10.56 33.15 -18.78
CA THR A 466 -10.83 32.29 -19.94
C THR A 466 -11.33 30.90 -19.54
N CYS A 467 -10.81 30.31 -18.46
CA CYS A 467 -11.25 29.04 -17.89
C CYS A 467 -12.76 29.00 -17.61
N ARG A 468 -13.35 30.14 -17.22
CA ARG A 468 -14.81 30.25 -16.97
C ARG A 468 -15.65 30.11 -18.24
N SER A 469 -15.08 30.46 -19.39
CA SER A 469 -15.74 30.37 -20.70
C SER A 469 -15.49 29.05 -21.42
N TRP A 470 -14.53 28.23 -20.95
CA TRP A 470 -14.24 26.92 -21.54
C TRP A 470 -15.46 25.99 -21.45
N ARG A 471 -15.76 25.30 -22.55
CA ARG A 471 -16.88 24.34 -22.64
C ARG A 471 -16.46 22.96 -23.16
N GLY A 472 -15.17 22.75 -23.45
CA GLY A 472 -14.68 21.49 -24.03
C GLY A 472 -14.96 21.35 -25.52
N GLU A 473 -15.19 22.45 -26.24
CA GLU A 473 -15.38 22.43 -27.69
C GLU A 473 -14.14 21.83 -28.38
N GLY A 474 -14.35 20.87 -29.28
CA GLY A 474 -13.27 20.17 -29.99
C GLY A 474 -12.59 19.03 -29.23
N MET A 475 -12.90 18.83 -27.94
CA MET A 475 -12.30 17.76 -27.13
C MET A 475 -12.88 16.38 -27.50
N LYS A 476 -12.01 15.42 -27.76
CA LYS A 476 -12.32 13.99 -27.81
C LYS A 476 -12.56 13.46 -26.40
N MET A 477 -13.59 12.62 -26.24
CA MET A 477 -13.89 11.97 -24.97
C MET A 477 -13.19 10.62 -24.90
N PHE A 478 -12.31 10.48 -23.92
CA PHE A 478 -11.68 9.21 -23.58
C PHE A 478 -12.36 8.56 -22.39
N THR A 479 -12.37 7.23 -22.37
CA THR A 479 -12.80 6.46 -21.20
C THR A 479 -11.96 6.87 -20.00
N GLN A 480 -12.63 7.19 -18.89
CA GLN A 480 -11.92 7.49 -17.65
C GLN A 480 -11.19 6.24 -17.15
N LEU A 481 -9.90 6.39 -16.89
CA LEU A 481 -9.14 5.36 -16.20
C LEU A 481 -9.70 5.18 -14.78
N ARG A 482 -10.00 3.93 -14.43
CA ARG A 482 -10.43 3.54 -13.09
C ARG A 482 -9.59 2.34 -12.68
N PHE A 483 -8.65 2.57 -11.79
CA PHE A 483 -7.79 1.52 -11.28
C PHE A 483 -8.33 1.05 -9.93
N THR A 484 -8.51 -0.26 -9.84
CA THR A 484 -8.90 -0.95 -8.63
C THR A 484 -7.74 -1.77 -8.10
N TYR A 485 -7.64 -1.89 -6.78
CA TYR A 485 -6.67 -2.81 -6.20
C TYR A 485 -7.21 -4.23 -6.31
N GLU A 486 -6.40 -5.11 -6.88
CA GLU A 486 -6.65 -6.55 -6.92
C GLU A 486 -5.54 -7.23 -6.11
N GLN A 487 -5.95 -8.00 -5.10
CA GLN A 487 -5.01 -8.79 -4.32
C GLN A 487 -4.54 -10.00 -5.16
N GLU A 488 -3.24 -10.32 -5.09
CA GLU A 488 -2.67 -11.51 -5.70
C GLU A 488 -3.40 -12.79 -5.27
N SER A 489 -3.38 -13.82 -6.11
CA SER A 489 -4.10 -15.09 -5.87
C SER A 489 -3.62 -15.85 -4.64
N HIS A 490 -2.32 -15.75 -4.34
CA HIS A 490 -1.65 -16.42 -3.21
C HIS A 490 -1.10 -15.42 -2.19
N PRO A 491 -1.97 -14.66 -1.49
CA PRO A 491 -1.54 -13.62 -0.58
C PRO A 491 -0.76 -14.19 0.63
N GLU A 492 -1.01 -15.45 1.00
CA GLU A 492 -0.31 -16.14 2.09
C GLU A 492 1.22 -16.20 1.92
N GLU A 493 1.72 -16.33 0.69
CA GLU A 493 3.15 -16.42 0.40
C GLU A 493 3.88 -15.12 0.73
N PHE A 494 3.18 -13.99 0.72
CA PHE A 494 3.69 -12.72 1.17
C PHE A 494 3.40 -12.48 2.66
N PHE A 495 2.12 -12.54 3.07
CA PHE A 495 1.72 -12.05 4.38
C PHE A 495 2.19 -12.92 5.54
N ILE A 496 2.26 -14.25 5.38
CA ILE A 496 2.73 -15.13 6.47
C ILE A 496 4.23 -14.88 6.74
N PRO A 497 5.14 -14.97 5.74
CA PRO A 497 6.54 -14.63 5.98
C PRO A 497 6.72 -13.18 6.43
N TYR A 498 5.97 -12.23 5.86
CA TYR A 498 6.11 -10.83 6.22
C TYR A 498 5.73 -10.56 7.69
N ALA A 499 4.61 -11.10 8.18
CA ALA A 499 4.21 -10.97 9.58
C ALA A 499 5.27 -11.52 10.54
N TRP A 500 5.84 -12.69 10.22
CA TRP A 500 6.93 -13.28 11.02
C TRP A 500 8.23 -12.49 10.95
N ARG A 501 8.55 -11.86 9.81
CA ARG A 501 9.69 -10.94 9.70
C ARG A 501 9.54 -9.74 10.64
N LEU A 502 8.32 -9.21 10.78
CA LEU A 502 8.02 -8.13 11.73
C LEU A 502 8.17 -8.58 13.19
N VAL A 503 7.91 -9.86 13.51
CA VAL A 503 8.19 -10.41 14.84
C VAL A 503 9.71 -10.45 15.09
N LEU A 504 10.47 -10.99 14.14
CA LEU A 504 11.92 -11.11 14.28
C LEU A 504 12.62 -9.75 14.42
N SER A 505 12.15 -8.72 13.71
CA SER A 505 12.72 -7.36 13.80
C SER A 505 12.52 -6.70 15.18
N ARG A 506 11.61 -7.22 16.02
CA ARG A 506 11.36 -6.73 17.39
C ARG A 506 12.19 -7.45 18.46
N GLY A 507 13.18 -8.25 18.06
CA GLY A 507 14.21 -8.78 18.97
C GLY A 507 14.02 -10.23 19.40
N PHE A 508 13.01 -10.94 18.87
CA PHE A 508 12.82 -12.36 19.15
C PHE A 508 13.98 -13.19 18.57
N SER A 509 14.79 -13.79 19.44
CA SER A 509 15.92 -14.64 19.04
C SER A 509 15.48 -16.08 18.82
N PHE A 510 15.09 -16.41 17.58
CA PHE A 510 14.93 -17.80 17.13
C PHE A 510 16.21 -18.27 16.45
N ASN A 511 16.46 -19.59 16.44
CA ASN A 511 17.61 -20.16 15.75
C ASN A 511 17.45 -19.99 14.22
N PRO A 512 18.28 -19.18 13.54
CA PRO A 512 18.14 -18.93 12.11
C PRO A 512 18.23 -20.19 11.25
N SER A 513 19.05 -21.17 11.67
CA SER A 513 19.21 -22.44 10.95
C SER A 513 17.99 -23.36 11.02
N ALA A 514 17.01 -23.05 11.87
CA ALA A 514 15.77 -23.81 11.99
C ALA A 514 14.56 -23.10 11.33
N ILE A 515 14.79 -21.96 10.67
CA ILE A 515 13.75 -21.18 10.00
C ILE A 515 13.74 -21.57 8.51
N ASN A 516 12.61 -22.10 8.04
CA ASN A 516 12.37 -22.46 6.64
C ASN A 516 11.34 -21.54 5.96
N LEU A 517 10.68 -20.67 6.74
CA LEU A 517 9.56 -19.85 6.27
C LEU A 517 9.96 -18.78 5.25
N PHE A 518 11.21 -18.33 5.30
CA PHE A 518 11.68 -17.34 4.34
C PHE A 518 12.21 -18.05 3.10
N PRO A 519 11.88 -17.56 1.89
CA PRO A 519 12.50 -18.08 0.69
C PRO A 519 14.03 -17.97 0.80
N VAL A 520 14.74 -19.00 0.39
CA VAL A 520 16.20 -18.99 0.33
C VAL A 520 16.60 -17.87 -0.65
N GLU A 521 17.33 -16.86 -0.19
CA GLU A 521 17.93 -15.88 -1.08
C GLU A 521 18.89 -16.64 -2.01
N ILE A 522 18.48 -16.86 -3.25
CA ILE A 522 19.37 -17.39 -4.28
C ILE A 522 20.38 -16.28 -4.57
N HIS A 523 21.52 -16.31 -3.88
CA HIS A 523 22.70 -15.57 -4.33
C HIS A 523 23.07 -16.15 -5.70
N LEU A 524 22.89 -15.35 -6.75
CA LEU A 524 23.25 -15.68 -8.14
C LEU A 524 24.76 -15.94 -8.35
N GLU A 525 25.56 -16.00 -7.30
CA GLU A 525 27.00 -16.30 -7.35
C GLU A 525 27.31 -17.81 -7.28
N ASP A 526 26.37 -18.67 -6.84
CA ASP A 526 26.62 -20.11 -6.62
C ASP A 526 25.85 -21.05 -7.57
N ALA A 527 25.41 -20.59 -8.75
CA ALA A 527 24.93 -21.51 -9.77
C ALA A 527 26.13 -22.26 -10.40
N PRO A 528 26.25 -23.59 -10.24
CA PRO A 528 27.25 -24.34 -11.00
C PRO A 528 26.91 -24.23 -12.49
N ALA A 529 27.89 -23.80 -13.28
CA ALA A 529 27.77 -23.80 -14.73
C ALA A 529 27.45 -25.21 -15.23
N GLY A 530 26.24 -25.42 -15.74
CA GLY A 530 25.89 -26.61 -16.52
C GLY A 530 24.55 -27.22 -16.15
N GLU A 531 23.54 -26.89 -16.96
CA GLU A 531 22.66 -27.80 -17.70
C GLU A 531 21.26 -27.19 -17.85
N GLN A 532 21.11 -26.40 -18.91
CA GLN A 532 19.80 -26.19 -19.54
C GLN A 532 19.31 -27.54 -20.07
N LYS A 533 18.10 -27.94 -19.70
CA LYS A 533 17.28 -28.82 -20.53
C LYS A 533 15.88 -28.24 -20.70
N VAL A 534 15.71 -27.70 -21.91
CA VAL A 534 14.54 -27.61 -22.81
C VAL A 534 13.22 -27.16 -22.21
#